data_AF-A0A4Z1HVB1-F1
#
_entry.id   AF-A0A4Z1HVB1-F1
#
_cell.length_a   1.000
_cell.length_b   1.000
_cell.length_c   1.000
_cell.angle_alpha   90.00
_cell.angle_beta   90.00
_cell.angle_gamma   90.00
#
_symmetry.space_group_name_H-M   'P 1'
#
loop_
_entity.id
_entity.type
_entity.pdbx_description
1 polymer ?
#
loop_
_entity_poly.entity_id
_entity_poly.type
_entity_poly.pdbx_seq_one_letter_code
_entity_poly.pdbx_strand_id
1 'polypeptide(L)'
;MIPEKAWKQNGKHGHKGSLSKVPASRELFLAESAADWKSVYMGNSHSSVVPPPRLIDIMHNSCGLEDLDESWDIDLCYEAVLNGFWGQIWAIGESTRFHGIDGNKDSVHRLWITTQQRELYREVENFRDRILGRAKIQSGLNITAELYLLALCVSPDELQRFAGKSGQEAASQSLKSLERWYTTERARRAIWHAGKIFHWASLMAPAQLRDFYTVAVYFASLTMWAYGHLSNSITREINNETKKTRDSPQPEINLIGPDSRETRTFLSSGQGTPVLILAPRNSTDIDVTTERSETEDFALNNAKIRLSNPNEVLKMARDLYRSNFPILEEPLPPLVENCSNLMRDLSCVPESRFSRCTSPTEK
;
A
#
# COMPACT_ATOMS: atom_id res chain seq x y z
N MET A 1 22.49 -37.06 -19.59
CA MET A 1 21.59 -38.22 -19.38
C MET A 1 21.42 -38.36 -17.86
N ILE A 2 20.39 -37.71 -17.33
CA ILE A 2 20.12 -37.59 -15.89
C ILE A 2 19.39 -38.86 -15.44
N PRO A 3 19.71 -39.48 -14.29
CA PRO A 3 19.00 -40.68 -13.86
C PRO A 3 17.60 -40.29 -13.39
N GLU A 4 16.61 -40.65 -14.20
CA GLU A 4 15.16 -40.52 -14.03
C GLU A 4 14.60 -41.40 -12.89
N LYS A 5 15.31 -41.53 -11.77
CA LYS A 5 14.97 -42.46 -10.67
C LYS A 5 14.88 -41.85 -9.27
N ALA A 6 14.77 -40.52 -9.15
CA ALA A 6 14.46 -39.87 -7.87
C ALA A 6 12.96 -39.51 -7.70
N TRP A 7 12.14 -39.67 -8.74
CA TRP A 7 10.73 -39.22 -8.72
C TRP A 7 9.69 -40.36 -8.61
N LYS A 8 10.11 -41.63 -8.53
CA LYS A 8 9.20 -42.78 -8.42
C LYS A 8 9.57 -43.71 -7.30
N GLN A 9 9.41 -43.26 -6.05
CA GLN A 9 9.16 -44.14 -4.90
C GLN A 9 8.54 -43.34 -3.76
N ASN A 10 7.24 -43.07 -3.89
CA ASN A 10 6.32 -42.84 -2.77
C ASN A 10 4.87 -42.93 -3.28
N GLY A 11 4.59 -44.03 -3.98
CA GLY A 11 3.23 -44.43 -4.34
C GLY A 11 2.79 -45.57 -3.43
N LYS A 12 2.25 -45.21 -2.25
CA LYS A 12 1.31 -45.98 -1.42
C LYS A 12 1.38 -45.45 0.02
N HIS A 13 0.63 -44.39 0.31
CA HIS A 13 -0.11 -44.19 1.56
C HIS A 13 -0.79 -42.81 1.53
N GLY A 14 -2.12 -42.83 1.34
CA GLY A 14 -3.06 -41.78 1.76
C GLY A 14 -2.97 -40.44 1.04
N HIS A 15 -4.10 -39.97 0.52
CA HIS A 15 -4.35 -38.55 0.28
C HIS A 15 -4.16 -37.76 1.60
N LYS A 16 -2.95 -37.31 1.88
CA LYS A 16 -2.68 -36.16 2.74
C LYS A 16 -2.38 -35.01 1.79
N GLY A 17 -3.25 -33.99 1.81
CA GLY A 17 -3.19 -32.84 0.92
C GLY A 17 -1.76 -32.33 0.75
N SER A 18 -1.38 -32.10 -0.50
CA SER A 18 -0.16 -31.42 -0.90
C SER A 18 -0.23 -29.96 -0.44
N LEU A 19 -0.11 -29.74 0.87
CA LEU A 19 0.03 -28.42 1.47
C LEU A 19 1.52 -28.04 1.35
N SER A 20 1.78 -26.86 0.77
CA SER A 20 3.12 -26.39 0.45
C SER A 20 4.02 -26.35 1.69
N LYS A 21 5.18 -27.02 1.58
CA LYS A 21 6.27 -26.89 2.53
C LYS A 21 6.88 -25.49 2.43
N VAL A 22 7.50 -25.05 3.51
CA VAL A 22 8.23 -23.77 3.55
C VAL A 22 9.36 -23.76 2.51
N PRO A 23 9.60 -22.62 1.83
CA PRO A 23 10.65 -22.53 0.82
C PRO A 23 12.05 -22.75 1.44
N ALA A 24 12.86 -23.55 0.77
CA ALA A 24 14.27 -23.72 1.13
C ALA A 24 15.05 -22.41 0.90
N SER A 25 16.19 -22.24 1.58
CA SER A 25 17.04 -21.04 1.44
C SER A 25 17.32 -20.63 -0.01
N ARG A 26 17.37 -19.31 -0.23
CA ARG A 26 17.63 -18.72 -1.54
C ARG A 26 18.98 -19.14 -2.13
N GLU A 27 19.97 -19.39 -1.29
CA GLU A 27 21.31 -19.82 -1.71
C GLU A 27 21.28 -21.15 -2.44
N LEU A 28 20.41 -22.07 -2.04
CA LEU A 28 20.20 -23.33 -2.75
C LEU A 28 19.61 -23.09 -4.15
N PHE A 29 18.77 -22.08 -4.33
CA PHE A 29 18.20 -21.75 -5.64
C PHE A 29 19.17 -21.00 -6.56
N LEU A 30 20.14 -20.29 -5.99
CA LEU A 30 21.13 -19.50 -6.74
C LEU A 30 22.42 -20.27 -7.03
N ALA A 31 22.56 -21.52 -6.58
CA ALA A 31 23.74 -22.34 -6.83
C ALA A 31 23.96 -22.58 -8.33
N GLU A 32 25.14 -22.21 -8.83
CA GLU A 32 25.47 -22.26 -10.27
C GLU A 32 25.73 -23.68 -10.79
N SER A 33 26.12 -24.60 -9.89
CA SER A 33 26.39 -26.01 -10.23
C SER A 33 25.83 -26.97 -9.20
N ALA A 34 25.71 -28.25 -9.58
CA ALA A 34 25.27 -29.31 -8.68
C ALA A 34 26.26 -29.55 -7.52
N ALA A 35 27.55 -29.28 -7.73
CA ALA A 35 28.57 -29.38 -6.68
C ALA A 35 28.40 -28.25 -5.66
N ASP A 36 28.15 -27.03 -6.12
CA ASP A 36 27.90 -25.86 -5.26
C ASP A 36 26.61 -26.04 -4.47
N TRP A 37 25.54 -26.50 -5.13
CA TRP A 37 24.28 -26.83 -4.47
C TRP A 37 24.48 -27.82 -3.33
N LYS A 38 25.24 -28.90 -3.58
CA LYS A 38 25.55 -29.91 -2.57
C LYS A 38 26.39 -29.32 -1.43
N SER A 39 27.35 -28.46 -1.74
CA SER A 39 28.18 -27.79 -0.74
C SER A 39 27.33 -26.90 0.17
N VAL A 40 26.44 -26.07 -0.40
CA VAL A 40 25.50 -25.22 0.34
C VAL A 40 24.54 -26.06 1.18
N TYR A 41 23.97 -27.13 0.61
CA TYR A 41 23.06 -28.02 1.32
C TYR A 41 23.71 -28.74 2.50
N MET A 42 24.98 -29.13 2.38
CA MET A 42 25.72 -29.80 3.46
C MET A 42 26.29 -28.82 4.48
N GLY A 43 26.56 -27.57 4.06
CA GLY A 43 27.02 -26.48 4.93
C GLY A 43 25.90 -25.91 5.79
N ASN A 44 24.69 -25.79 5.22
CA ASN A 44 23.47 -25.56 5.98
C ASN A 44 23.22 -26.82 6.80
N SER A 45 23.52 -26.75 8.09
CA SER A 45 23.29 -27.83 9.04
C SER A 45 21.80 -28.03 9.21
N HIS A 46 21.12 -28.59 8.21
CA HIS A 46 19.74 -29.01 8.32
C HIS A 46 19.69 -30.00 9.47
N SER A 47 19.19 -29.56 10.63
CA SER A 47 18.91 -30.45 11.75
C SER A 47 17.90 -31.46 11.23
N SER A 48 18.38 -32.64 10.83
CA SER A 48 17.59 -33.73 10.24
C SER A 48 16.46 -34.24 11.15
N VAL A 49 16.31 -33.66 12.33
CA VAL A 49 15.37 -34.05 13.38
C VAL A 49 14.02 -33.35 13.24
N VAL A 50 13.95 -32.16 12.63
CA VAL A 50 12.69 -31.38 12.57
C VAL A 50 12.12 -31.37 11.14
N PRO A 51 10.91 -31.89 10.91
CA PRO A 51 10.26 -31.77 9.61
C PRO A 51 10.00 -30.29 9.28
N PRO A 52 10.11 -29.87 8.00
CA PRO A 52 9.86 -28.49 7.60
C PRO A 52 8.46 -28.07 8.06
N PRO A 53 8.31 -26.87 8.66
CA PRO A 53 6.99 -26.34 8.96
C PRO A 53 6.17 -26.24 7.68
N ARG A 54 4.85 -26.30 7.80
CA ARG A 54 3.98 -26.05 6.66
C ARG A 54 3.70 -24.56 6.60
N LEU A 55 3.60 -24.02 5.40
CA LEU A 55 3.27 -22.61 5.23
C LEU A 55 1.92 -22.26 5.89
N ILE A 56 0.95 -23.17 5.86
CA ILE A 56 -0.35 -22.98 6.50
C ILE A 56 -0.24 -22.87 8.03
N ASP A 57 0.70 -23.59 8.66
CA ASP A 57 0.90 -23.52 10.11
C ASP A 57 1.48 -22.15 10.49
N ILE A 58 2.36 -21.61 9.64
CA ILE A 58 2.91 -20.25 9.79
C ILE A 58 1.82 -19.20 9.54
N MET A 59 0.94 -19.40 8.55
CA MET A 59 -0.18 -18.49 8.31
C MET A 59 -1.17 -18.46 9.47
N HIS A 60 -1.39 -19.59 10.16
CA HIS A 60 -2.21 -19.65 11.37
C HIS A 60 -1.50 -19.09 12.59
N ASN A 61 -0.17 -19.18 12.66
CA ASN A 61 0.64 -18.66 13.74
C ASN A 61 1.92 -18.00 13.21
N SER A 62 1.84 -16.70 12.91
CA SER A 62 2.95 -15.93 12.35
C SER A 62 4.12 -15.74 13.31
N CYS A 63 3.95 -16.01 14.61
CA CYS A 63 5.06 -15.98 15.57
C CYS A 63 6.16 -16.99 15.22
N GLY A 64 5.82 -18.11 14.59
CA GLY A 64 6.78 -19.15 14.24
C GLY A 64 7.82 -18.73 13.19
N LEU A 65 7.66 -17.56 12.55
CA LEU A 65 8.67 -16.99 11.64
C LEU A 65 9.94 -16.55 12.36
N GLU A 66 9.85 -16.16 13.63
CA GLU A 66 11.00 -15.72 14.44
C GLU A 66 11.88 -16.90 14.85
N ASP A 67 11.31 -18.10 14.88
CA ASP A 67 12.00 -19.34 15.23
C ASP A 67 12.64 -20.04 14.01
N LEU A 68 12.41 -19.53 12.79
CA LEU A 68 13.01 -20.10 11.58
C LEU A 68 14.49 -19.74 11.49
N ASP A 69 15.32 -20.74 11.23
CA ASP A 69 16.74 -20.56 10.95
C ASP A 69 16.99 -20.07 9.50
N GLU A 70 18.24 -19.72 9.22
CA GLU A 70 18.70 -19.28 7.89
C GLU A 70 18.66 -20.40 6.83
N SER A 71 18.31 -21.64 7.20
CA SER A 71 18.18 -22.74 6.25
C SER A 71 16.93 -22.60 5.36
N TRP A 72 16.02 -21.68 5.72
CA TRP A 72 14.80 -21.34 5.00
C TRP A 72 14.90 -19.98 4.33
N ASP A 73 14.14 -19.78 3.25
CA ASP A 73 13.96 -18.45 2.68
C ASP A 73 12.94 -17.67 3.52
N ILE A 74 13.44 -17.06 4.59
CA ILE A 74 12.63 -16.28 5.53
C ILE A 74 11.90 -15.15 4.79
N ASP A 75 12.55 -14.47 3.85
CA ASP A 75 11.95 -13.36 3.10
C ASP A 75 10.74 -13.83 2.30
N LEU A 76 10.87 -14.95 1.59
CA LEU A 76 9.77 -15.54 0.84
C LEU A 76 8.63 -16.04 1.75
N CYS A 77 8.94 -16.46 2.99
CA CYS A 77 7.91 -16.79 3.98
C CYS A 77 7.12 -15.55 4.42
N TYR A 78 7.81 -14.44 4.70
CA TYR A 78 7.15 -13.17 5.02
C TYR A 78 6.27 -12.70 3.86
N GLU A 79 6.77 -12.77 2.63
CA GLU A 79 5.98 -12.46 1.44
C GLU A 79 4.75 -13.36 1.32
N ALA A 80 4.91 -14.67 1.52
CA ALA A 80 3.82 -15.63 1.39
C ALA A 80 2.71 -15.41 2.46
N VAL A 81 3.10 -15.20 3.72
CA VAL A 81 2.15 -14.89 4.80
C VAL A 81 1.45 -13.58 4.53
N LEU A 82 2.21 -12.55 4.12
CA LEU A 82 1.65 -11.24 3.80
C LEU A 82 0.60 -11.36 2.70
N ASN A 83 0.95 -11.94 1.56
CA ASN A 83 0.04 -12.15 0.44
C ASN A 83 -1.18 -13.01 0.82
N GLY A 84 -1.05 -13.88 1.82
CA GLY A 84 -2.16 -14.64 2.39
C GLY A 84 -3.29 -13.77 2.97
N PHE A 85 -2.99 -12.58 3.48
CA PHE A 85 -4.01 -11.65 3.96
C PHE A 85 -4.90 -11.10 2.85
N TRP A 86 -4.40 -10.99 1.62
CA TRP A 86 -5.17 -10.41 0.51
C TRP A 86 -6.48 -11.15 0.24
N GLY A 87 -6.48 -12.48 0.33
CA GLY A 87 -7.69 -13.29 0.16
C GLY A 87 -8.78 -12.93 1.19
N GLN A 88 -8.39 -12.65 2.43
CA GLN A 88 -9.31 -12.24 3.49
C GLN A 88 -9.82 -10.81 3.28
N ILE A 89 -8.92 -9.88 2.89
CA ILE A 89 -9.28 -8.50 2.55
C ILE A 89 -10.31 -8.49 1.40
N TRP A 90 -10.05 -9.27 0.36
CA TRP A 90 -10.95 -9.43 -0.78
C TRP A 90 -12.33 -9.96 -0.35
N ALA A 91 -12.36 -11.01 0.48
CA ALA A 91 -13.61 -11.60 0.96
C ALA A 91 -14.45 -10.60 1.78
N ILE A 92 -13.81 -9.75 2.60
CA ILE A 92 -14.49 -8.67 3.34
C ILE A 92 -15.06 -7.64 2.36
N GLY A 93 -14.29 -7.24 1.34
CA GLY A 93 -14.76 -6.31 0.30
C GLY A 93 -15.99 -6.84 -0.44
N GLU A 94 -15.94 -8.11 -0.86
CA GLU A 94 -17.07 -8.76 -1.55
C GLU A 94 -18.29 -8.88 -0.63
N SER A 95 -18.11 -9.27 0.63
CA SER A 95 -19.19 -9.35 1.61
C SER A 95 -19.84 -7.99 1.87
N THR A 96 -19.04 -6.93 1.95
CA THR A 96 -19.52 -5.55 2.14
C THR A 96 -20.43 -5.13 0.99
N ARG A 97 -20.01 -5.44 -0.25
CA ARG A 97 -20.78 -5.17 -1.47
C ARG A 97 -22.06 -5.98 -1.54
N PHE A 98 -21.98 -7.29 -1.29
CA PHE A 98 -23.11 -8.21 -1.38
C PHE A 98 -24.23 -7.84 -0.39
N HIS A 99 -23.86 -7.52 0.85
CA HIS A 99 -24.83 -7.15 1.89
C HIS A 99 -25.25 -5.66 1.85
N GLY A 100 -24.65 -4.86 0.97
CA GLY A 100 -24.98 -3.45 0.80
C GLY A 100 -24.85 -2.65 2.09
N ILE A 101 -23.77 -2.85 2.85
CA ILE A 101 -23.61 -2.33 4.23
C ILE A 101 -23.80 -0.81 4.34
N ASP A 102 -23.44 -0.06 3.29
CA ASP A 102 -23.58 1.41 3.27
C ASP A 102 -25.00 1.90 2.96
N GLY A 103 -25.87 1.02 2.46
CA GLY A 103 -27.25 1.34 2.06
C GLY A 103 -28.32 0.62 2.89
N ASN A 104 -27.99 -0.53 3.47
CA ASN A 104 -28.93 -1.40 4.18
C ASN A 104 -28.80 -1.22 5.70
N LYS A 105 -29.94 -1.23 6.40
CA LYS A 105 -29.99 -1.11 7.87
C LYS A 105 -29.80 -2.44 8.60
N ASP A 106 -29.53 -3.53 7.88
CA ASP A 106 -29.30 -4.82 8.50
C ASP A 106 -28.09 -4.77 9.44
N SER A 107 -28.38 -4.98 10.73
CA SER A 107 -27.42 -4.80 11.81
C SER A 107 -26.48 -6.00 11.98
N VAL A 108 -26.91 -7.21 11.60
CA VAL A 108 -26.15 -8.45 11.90
C VAL A 108 -24.97 -8.61 10.96
N HIS A 109 -25.22 -8.57 9.64
CA HIS A 109 -24.15 -8.66 8.64
C HIS A 109 -23.17 -7.49 8.76
N ARG A 110 -23.67 -6.27 9.04
CA ARG A 110 -22.81 -5.11 9.29
C ARG A 110 -21.89 -5.33 10.50
N LEU A 111 -22.43 -5.81 11.61
CA LEU A 111 -21.65 -6.06 12.82
C LEU A 111 -20.59 -7.13 12.56
N TRP A 112 -20.96 -8.24 11.92
CA TRP A 112 -20.04 -9.33 11.57
C TRP A 112 -18.89 -8.84 10.70
N ILE A 113 -19.19 -8.18 9.58
CA ILE A 113 -18.18 -7.69 8.63
C ILE A 113 -17.27 -6.65 9.29
N THR A 114 -17.84 -5.72 10.06
CA THR A 114 -17.05 -4.70 10.79
C THR A 114 -16.12 -5.34 11.82
N THR A 115 -16.57 -6.40 12.50
CA THR A 115 -15.76 -7.14 13.47
C THR A 115 -14.61 -7.86 12.77
N GLN A 116 -14.91 -8.63 11.72
CA GLN A 116 -13.90 -9.31 10.89
C GLN A 116 -12.85 -8.34 10.34
N GLN A 117 -13.29 -7.18 9.86
CA GLN A 117 -12.38 -6.16 9.34
C GLN A 117 -11.47 -5.56 10.41
N ARG A 118 -11.99 -5.35 11.63
CA ARG A 118 -11.18 -4.84 12.76
C ARG A 118 -10.14 -5.85 13.21
N GLU A 119 -10.53 -7.12 13.31
CA GLU A 119 -9.64 -8.21 13.68
C GLU A 119 -8.52 -8.37 12.65
N LEU A 120 -8.88 -8.44 11.37
CA LEU A 120 -7.91 -8.55 10.28
C LEU A 120 -6.98 -7.33 10.20
N TYR A 121 -7.49 -6.12 10.42
CA TYR A 121 -6.66 -4.92 10.48
C TYR A 121 -5.60 -5.03 11.59
N ARG A 122 -5.98 -5.49 12.78
CA ARG A 122 -5.04 -5.70 13.90
C ARG A 122 -4.01 -6.78 13.57
N GLU A 123 -4.41 -7.87 12.92
CA GLU A 123 -3.48 -8.93 12.52
C GLU A 123 -2.44 -8.43 11.51
N VAL A 124 -2.87 -7.69 10.48
CA VAL A 124 -1.97 -7.10 9.49
C VAL A 124 -1.07 -6.02 10.13
N GLU A 125 -1.61 -5.21 11.04
CA GLU A 125 -0.83 -4.18 11.76
C GLU A 125 0.26 -4.82 12.63
N ASN A 126 -0.09 -5.85 13.41
CA ASN A 126 0.87 -6.62 14.20
C ASN A 126 1.94 -7.27 13.31
N PHE A 127 1.55 -7.80 12.16
CA PHE A 127 2.50 -8.40 11.21
C PHE A 127 3.41 -7.35 10.57
N ARG A 128 2.88 -6.16 10.25
CA ARG A 128 3.66 -5.01 9.78
C ARG A 128 4.69 -4.58 10.81
N ASP A 129 4.34 -4.52 12.09
CA ASP A 129 5.28 -4.18 13.15
C ASP A 129 6.42 -5.22 13.29
N ARG A 130 6.13 -6.51 13.06
CA ARG A 130 7.18 -7.55 12.97
C ARG A 130 8.10 -7.34 11.79
N ILE A 131 7.57 -7.01 10.61
CA ILE A 131 8.38 -6.67 9.43
C ILE A 131 9.34 -5.51 9.74
N LEU A 132 8.84 -4.47 10.43
CA LEU A 132 9.65 -3.31 10.83
C LEU A 132 10.72 -3.65 11.88
N GLY A 133 10.44 -4.62 12.76
CA GLY A 133 11.38 -5.09 13.78
C GLY A 133 12.56 -5.90 13.24
N ARG A 134 12.56 -6.27 11.95
CA ARG A 134 13.66 -7.02 11.33
C ARG A 134 14.92 -6.17 11.19
N ALA A 135 16.08 -6.80 11.36
CA ALA A 135 17.38 -6.13 11.19
C ALA A 135 17.58 -5.55 9.77
N LYS A 136 17.07 -6.25 8.75
CA LYS A 136 17.10 -5.80 7.36
C LYS A 136 15.74 -5.23 6.96
N ILE A 137 15.68 -3.92 6.80
CA ILE A 137 14.48 -3.23 6.32
C ILE A 137 14.23 -3.62 4.86
N GLN A 138 13.03 -4.12 4.57
CA GLN A 138 12.61 -4.48 3.22
C GLN A 138 11.46 -3.57 2.78
N SER A 139 11.79 -2.54 1.99
CA SER A 139 10.81 -1.56 1.53
C SER A 139 9.64 -2.22 0.80
N GLY A 140 9.89 -3.29 0.03
CA GLY A 140 8.84 -4.04 -0.67
C GLY A 140 7.80 -4.65 0.25
N LEU A 141 8.22 -5.40 1.28
CA LEU A 141 7.31 -5.97 2.29
C LEU A 141 6.49 -4.88 3.00
N ASN A 142 7.14 -3.77 3.34
CA ASN A 142 6.48 -2.66 4.00
C ASN A 142 5.44 -1.98 3.10
N ILE A 143 5.74 -1.74 1.82
CA ILE A 143 4.76 -1.20 0.87
C ILE A 143 3.54 -2.11 0.77
N THR A 144 3.76 -3.43 0.68
CA THR A 144 2.66 -4.40 0.59
C THR A 144 1.79 -4.41 1.85
N ALA A 145 2.42 -4.39 3.04
CA ALA A 145 1.67 -4.33 4.31
C ALA A 145 0.86 -3.05 4.45
N GLU A 146 1.45 -1.89 4.10
CA GLU A 146 0.75 -0.60 4.13
C GLU A 146 -0.37 -0.54 3.09
N LEU A 147 -0.21 -1.14 1.90
CA LEU A 147 -1.27 -1.24 0.92
C LEU A 147 -2.45 -2.08 1.44
N TYR A 148 -2.19 -3.15 2.17
CA TYR A 148 -3.24 -3.99 2.75
C TYR A 148 -3.98 -3.27 3.88
N LEU A 149 -3.27 -2.55 4.75
CA LEU A 149 -3.87 -1.70 5.76
C LEU A 149 -4.70 -0.57 5.13
N LEU A 150 -4.22 0.03 4.03
CA LEU A 150 -4.96 1.01 3.24
C LEU A 150 -6.24 0.40 2.66
N ALA A 151 -6.15 -0.76 2.02
CA ALA A 151 -7.29 -1.46 1.43
C ALA A 151 -8.33 -1.89 2.48
N LEU A 152 -7.89 -2.13 3.72
CA LEU A 152 -8.77 -2.36 4.86
C LEU A 152 -9.41 -1.08 5.40
N CYS A 153 -8.87 0.11 5.13
CA CYS A 153 -9.46 1.39 5.51
C CYS A 153 -10.44 1.93 4.46
N VAL A 154 -10.16 1.73 3.18
CA VAL A 154 -10.95 2.20 2.04
C VAL A 154 -10.87 1.20 0.88
N SER A 155 -12.00 0.95 0.20
CA SER A 155 -12.05 -0.02 -0.89
C SER A 155 -11.30 0.50 -2.13
N PRO A 156 -10.33 -0.27 -2.66
CA PRO A 156 -9.65 0.09 -3.91
C PRO A 156 -10.62 0.21 -5.10
N ASP A 157 -11.65 -0.63 -5.13
CA ASP A 157 -12.68 -0.60 -6.18
C ASP A 157 -13.55 0.67 -6.08
N GLU A 158 -13.92 1.08 -4.86
CA GLU A 158 -14.67 2.31 -4.62
C GLU A 158 -13.89 3.56 -5.05
N LEU A 159 -12.58 3.60 -4.75
CA LEU A 159 -11.69 4.68 -5.22
C LEU A 159 -11.60 4.72 -6.75
N GLN A 160 -11.53 3.57 -7.42
CA GLN A 160 -11.51 3.50 -8.88
C GLN A 160 -12.84 3.92 -9.51
N ARG A 161 -13.97 3.54 -8.92
CA ARG A 161 -15.29 3.99 -9.36
C ARG A 161 -15.42 5.50 -9.19
N PHE A 162 -14.96 6.04 -8.07
CA PHE A 162 -14.90 7.48 -7.83
C PHE A 162 -14.04 8.21 -8.88
N ALA A 163 -12.89 7.63 -9.25
CA ALA A 163 -12.05 8.13 -10.34
C ALA A 163 -12.78 8.17 -11.71
N GLY A 164 -13.86 7.39 -11.87
CA GLY A 164 -14.69 7.33 -13.09
C GLY A 164 -14.50 6.08 -13.93
N LYS A 165 -13.75 5.08 -13.44
CA LYS A 165 -13.46 3.84 -14.18
C LYS A 165 -14.72 3.10 -14.67
N SER A 166 -15.83 3.22 -13.94
CA SER A 166 -17.09 2.52 -14.20
C SER A 166 -18.22 3.44 -14.68
N GLY A 167 -17.89 4.63 -15.20
CA GLY A 167 -18.88 5.60 -15.67
C GLY A 167 -19.37 6.57 -14.58
N GLN A 168 -20.25 7.48 -14.99
CA GLN A 168 -20.65 8.63 -14.17
C GLN A 168 -21.61 8.24 -13.02
N GLU A 169 -22.48 7.26 -13.26
CA GLU A 169 -23.43 6.76 -12.27
C GLU A 169 -22.68 6.07 -11.12
N ALA A 170 -21.72 5.21 -11.43
CA ALA A 170 -20.89 4.52 -10.45
C ALA A 170 -20.01 5.51 -9.65
N ALA A 171 -19.47 6.54 -10.31
CA ALA A 171 -18.73 7.60 -9.65
C ALA A 171 -19.61 8.39 -8.68
N SER A 172 -20.85 8.70 -9.07
CA SER A 172 -21.82 9.42 -8.23
C SER A 172 -22.26 8.62 -7.00
N GLN A 173 -22.40 7.30 -7.14
CA GLN A 173 -22.68 6.41 -6.00
C GLN A 173 -21.50 6.37 -5.03
N SER A 174 -20.27 6.26 -5.56
CA SER A 174 -19.05 6.20 -4.77
C SER A 174 -18.80 7.52 -4.03
N LEU A 175 -19.09 8.67 -4.67
CA LEU A 175 -19.01 9.98 -4.02
C LEU A 175 -19.86 10.05 -2.75
N LYS A 176 -21.12 9.59 -2.78
CA LYS A 176 -22.02 9.61 -1.60
C LYS A 176 -21.48 8.78 -0.43
N SER A 177 -20.86 7.65 -0.72
CA SER A 177 -20.25 6.78 0.29
C SER A 177 -18.97 7.42 0.85
N LEU A 178 -18.09 7.92 -0.04
CA LEU A 178 -16.85 8.58 0.35
C LEU A 178 -17.06 9.88 1.14
N GLU A 179 -18.14 10.62 0.89
CA GLU A 179 -18.57 11.77 1.72
C GLU A 179 -18.82 11.39 3.18
N ARG A 180 -19.33 10.17 3.45
CA ARG A 180 -19.49 9.67 4.82
C ARG A 180 -18.16 9.21 5.39
N TRP A 181 -17.32 8.59 4.55
CA TRP A 181 -16.03 8.05 4.94
C TRP A 181 -15.03 9.14 5.35
N TYR A 182 -14.89 10.25 4.62
CA TYR A 182 -13.74 11.17 4.80
C TYR A 182 -13.65 11.79 6.21
N THR A 183 -14.78 11.95 6.93
CA THR A 183 -14.79 12.47 8.32
C THR A 183 -14.34 11.45 9.36
N THR A 184 -14.26 10.17 9.00
CA THR A 184 -14.03 9.09 9.96
C THR A 184 -12.55 8.94 10.33
N GLU A 185 -12.28 8.31 11.47
CA GLU A 185 -10.93 7.85 11.82
C GLU A 185 -10.35 6.92 10.74
N ARG A 186 -11.19 6.08 10.12
CA ARG A 186 -10.77 5.17 9.05
C ARG A 186 -10.20 5.91 7.84
N ALA A 187 -10.77 7.06 7.47
CA ALA A 187 -10.21 7.88 6.40
C ALA A 187 -8.85 8.48 6.76
N ARG A 188 -8.69 8.93 8.00
CA ARG A 188 -7.40 9.45 8.50
C ARG A 188 -6.33 8.35 8.56
N ARG A 189 -6.69 7.13 8.96
CA ARG A 189 -5.81 5.96 8.88
C ARG A 189 -5.44 5.62 7.43
N ALA A 190 -6.40 5.68 6.50
CA ALA A 190 -6.13 5.41 5.08
C ALA A 190 -5.06 6.34 4.50
N ILE A 191 -5.18 7.66 4.71
CA ILE A 191 -4.19 8.63 4.23
C ILE A 191 -2.85 8.50 4.97
N TRP A 192 -2.85 8.04 6.23
CA TRP A 192 -1.62 7.72 6.95
C TRP A 192 -0.87 6.55 6.31
N HIS A 193 -1.55 5.43 6.05
CA HIS A 193 -0.97 4.29 5.34
C HIS A 193 -0.51 4.67 3.93
N ALA A 194 -1.29 5.50 3.22
CA ALA A 194 -0.87 6.08 1.95
C ALA A 194 0.46 6.85 2.08
N GLY A 195 0.63 7.64 3.15
CA GLY A 195 1.88 8.36 3.44
C GLY A 195 3.06 7.41 3.72
N LYS A 196 2.81 6.29 4.42
CA LYS A 196 3.81 5.24 4.63
C LYS A 196 4.23 4.59 3.31
N ILE A 197 3.30 4.37 2.37
CA ILE A 197 3.64 3.86 1.04
C ILE A 197 4.59 4.80 0.30
N PHE A 198 4.33 6.11 0.32
CA PHE A 198 5.24 7.12 -0.27
C PHE A 198 6.62 7.09 0.40
N HIS A 199 6.66 6.98 1.73
CA HIS A 199 7.91 6.85 2.48
C HIS A 199 8.72 5.64 1.99
N TRP A 200 8.14 4.44 1.99
CA TRP A 200 8.87 3.23 1.59
C TRP A 200 9.22 3.21 0.11
N ALA A 201 8.34 3.72 -0.76
CA ALA A 201 8.61 3.87 -2.18
C ALA A 201 9.81 4.79 -2.45
N SER A 202 9.97 5.87 -1.66
CA SER A 202 11.13 6.76 -1.76
C SER A 202 12.45 6.11 -1.36
N LEU A 203 12.41 5.04 -0.56
CA LEU A 203 13.59 4.28 -0.12
C LEU A 203 13.91 3.09 -1.04
N MET A 204 13.12 2.85 -2.09
CA MET A 204 13.38 1.73 -3.00
C MET A 204 14.64 1.96 -3.82
N ALA A 205 15.42 0.90 -4.04
CA ALA A 205 16.56 0.96 -4.94
C ALA A 205 16.12 1.38 -6.37
N PRO A 206 17.04 1.97 -7.16
CA PRO A 206 16.73 2.35 -8.54
C PRO A 206 16.11 1.22 -9.35
N ALA A 207 15.12 1.55 -10.18
CA ALA A 207 14.34 0.65 -11.02
C ALA A 207 13.58 -0.49 -10.29
N GLN A 208 13.40 -0.39 -8.96
CA GLN A 208 12.61 -1.35 -8.18
C GLN A 208 11.17 -0.89 -7.93
N LEU A 209 10.83 0.39 -8.10
CA LEU A 209 9.46 0.91 -7.98
C LEU A 209 8.62 0.58 -9.23
N ARG A 210 8.42 -0.72 -9.47
CA ARG A 210 7.71 -1.29 -10.61
C ARG A 210 6.68 -2.33 -10.16
N ASP A 211 5.93 -2.87 -11.12
CA ASP A 211 5.01 -3.97 -10.92
C ASP A 211 3.99 -3.68 -9.81
N PHE A 212 3.92 -4.54 -8.78
CA PHE A 212 2.98 -4.41 -7.67
C PHE A 212 3.16 -3.10 -6.87
N TYR A 213 4.40 -2.61 -6.73
CA TYR A 213 4.69 -1.41 -5.95
C TYR A 213 4.20 -0.13 -6.64
N THR A 214 4.18 -0.13 -7.97
CA THR A 214 3.51 0.92 -8.75
C THR A 214 2.01 0.96 -8.45
N VAL A 215 1.35 -0.20 -8.39
CA VAL A 215 -0.08 -0.25 -8.06
C VAL A 215 -0.32 0.28 -6.64
N ALA A 216 0.57 -0.01 -5.69
CA ALA A 216 0.48 0.51 -4.33
C ALA A 216 0.56 2.05 -4.27
N VAL A 217 1.54 2.66 -4.94
CA VAL A 217 1.68 4.12 -4.99
C VAL A 217 0.49 4.78 -5.69
N TYR A 218 -0.03 4.15 -6.76
CA TYR A 218 -1.24 4.63 -7.44
C TYR A 218 -2.46 4.64 -6.50
N PHE A 219 -2.69 3.59 -5.73
CA PHE A 219 -3.82 3.58 -4.79
C PHE A 219 -3.60 4.54 -3.61
N ALA A 220 -2.36 4.70 -3.14
CA ALA A 220 -2.00 5.67 -2.12
C ALA A 220 -2.32 7.11 -2.58
N SER A 221 -1.88 7.47 -3.80
CA SER A 221 -2.13 8.79 -4.37
C SER A 221 -3.61 9.03 -4.64
N LEU A 222 -4.32 8.02 -5.14
CA LEU A 222 -5.77 8.08 -5.38
C LEU A 222 -6.57 8.26 -4.08
N THR A 223 -6.15 7.59 -2.99
CA THR A 223 -6.77 7.74 -1.66
C THR A 223 -6.63 9.17 -1.15
N MET A 224 -5.42 9.73 -1.23
CA MET A 224 -5.16 11.10 -0.81
C MET A 224 -5.85 12.14 -1.70
N TRP A 225 -5.90 11.89 -3.01
CA TRP A 225 -6.61 12.72 -3.98
C TRP A 225 -8.11 12.77 -3.69
N ALA A 226 -8.74 11.61 -3.44
CA ALA A 226 -10.15 11.54 -3.05
C ALA A 226 -10.41 12.26 -1.72
N TYR A 227 -9.58 12.00 -0.70
CA TYR A 227 -9.66 12.69 0.59
C TYR A 227 -9.55 14.21 0.44
N GLY A 228 -8.60 14.69 -0.36
CA GLY A 228 -8.38 16.10 -0.64
C GLY A 228 -9.60 16.78 -1.25
N HIS A 229 -10.16 16.22 -2.33
CA HIS A 229 -11.37 16.76 -2.97
C HIS A 229 -12.56 16.83 -2.01
N LEU A 230 -12.77 15.80 -1.18
CA LEU A 230 -13.87 15.75 -0.21
C LEU A 230 -13.67 16.72 0.95
N SER A 231 -12.42 16.94 1.39
CA SER A 231 -12.12 17.93 2.42
C SER A 231 -12.37 19.36 1.94
N ASN A 232 -12.07 19.64 0.66
CA ASN A 232 -12.28 20.96 0.06
C ASN A 232 -13.76 21.27 -0.16
N SER A 233 -14.57 20.29 -0.61
CA SER A 233 -15.99 20.50 -0.89
C SER A 233 -16.74 20.97 0.36
N ILE A 234 -16.44 20.38 1.51
CA ILE A 234 -17.11 20.73 2.77
C ILE A 234 -16.58 22.02 3.38
N THR A 235 -15.28 22.28 3.25
CA THR A 235 -14.73 23.60 3.64
C THR A 235 -15.41 24.73 2.87
N ARG A 236 -15.71 24.52 1.59
CA ARG A 236 -16.44 25.49 0.75
C ARG A 236 -17.91 25.65 1.17
N GLU A 237 -18.59 24.56 1.53
CA GLU A 237 -19.97 24.62 2.07
C GLU A 237 -20.01 25.40 3.40
N ILE A 238 -19.12 25.11 4.35
CA ILE A 238 -19.06 25.77 5.67
C ILE A 238 -18.74 27.27 5.56
N ASN A 239 -17.81 27.65 4.67
CA ASN A 239 -17.43 29.04 4.45
C ASN A 239 -18.53 29.87 3.77
N ASN A 240 -19.40 29.23 2.99
CA ASN A 240 -20.57 29.89 2.41
C ASN A 240 -21.67 30.16 3.46
N GLU A 241 -21.76 29.34 4.52
CA GLU A 241 -22.77 29.46 5.57
C GLU A 241 -22.31 30.27 6.80
N THR A 242 -21.00 30.33 7.08
CA THR A 242 -20.49 30.94 8.32
C THR A 242 -19.21 31.75 8.09
N LYS A 243 -19.34 33.08 7.99
CA LYS A 243 -18.24 34.02 8.27
C LYS A 243 -17.95 34.04 9.78
N LYS A 244 -17.29 33.01 10.32
CA LYS A 244 -16.76 33.06 11.70
C LYS A 244 -15.37 32.41 11.82
N THR A 245 -14.38 33.30 11.83
CA THR A 245 -13.17 33.30 12.67
C THR A 245 -12.92 32.07 13.56
N ARG A 246 -11.99 31.21 13.13
CA ARG A 246 -11.10 30.45 14.02
C ARG A 246 -9.70 30.37 13.38
N ASP A 247 -8.97 31.48 13.40
CA ASP A 247 -7.54 31.54 13.05
C ASP A 247 -6.66 31.08 14.23
N SER A 248 -6.81 29.82 14.64
CA SER A 248 -5.70 29.15 15.32
C SER A 248 -5.03 28.24 14.29
N PRO A 249 -3.75 28.46 13.93
CA PRO A 249 -3.07 27.59 12.98
C PRO A 249 -3.06 26.16 13.55
N GLN A 250 -3.78 25.26 12.88
CA GLN A 250 -3.75 23.85 13.25
C GLN A 250 -2.35 23.29 13.01
N PRO A 251 -1.88 22.35 13.85
CA PRO A 251 -0.59 21.71 13.63
C PRO A 251 -0.58 20.98 12.28
N GLU A 252 0.49 21.15 11.52
CA GLU A 252 0.68 20.43 10.26
C GLU A 252 1.24 19.03 10.55
N ILE A 253 0.63 18.01 9.95
CA ILE A 253 0.93 16.60 10.22
C ILE A 253 1.58 16.00 8.98
N ASN A 254 2.88 15.70 9.04
CA ASN A 254 3.57 15.04 7.93
C ASN A 254 3.21 13.55 7.87
N LEU A 255 2.45 13.14 6.85
CA LEU A 255 2.02 11.74 6.68
C LEU A 255 3.16 10.81 6.27
N ILE A 256 4.24 11.35 5.68
CA ILE A 256 5.43 10.58 5.28
C ILE A 256 6.37 10.38 6.49
N GLY A 257 6.34 11.30 7.46
CA GLY A 257 7.20 11.31 8.65
C GLY A 257 6.88 10.21 9.68
N PRO A 258 7.70 10.05 10.74
CA PRO A 258 7.54 8.98 11.72
C PRO A 258 6.21 9.07 12.51
N ASP A 259 5.81 7.96 13.16
CA ASP A 259 4.68 7.98 14.08
C ASP A 259 5.00 8.87 15.30
N SER A 260 4.25 9.96 15.42
CA SER A 260 4.43 11.00 16.43
C SER A 260 3.16 11.14 17.28
N ARG A 261 3.26 11.81 18.43
CA ARG A 261 2.09 12.08 19.26
C ARG A 261 1.04 12.91 18.50
N GLU A 262 1.50 13.82 17.66
CA GLU A 262 0.71 14.68 16.79
C GLU A 262 -0.03 13.84 15.75
N THR A 263 0.66 12.88 15.12
CA THR A 263 0.04 11.91 14.21
C THR A 263 -1.07 11.12 14.91
N ARG A 264 -0.83 10.55 16.09
CA ARG A 264 -1.84 9.77 16.83
C ARG A 264 -3.04 10.62 17.24
N THR A 265 -2.79 11.89 17.60
CA THR A 265 -3.85 12.86 17.90
C THR A 265 -4.68 13.16 16.66
N PHE A 266 -4.04 13.37 15.51
CA PHE A 266 -4.72 13.54 14.23
C PHE A 266 -5.58 12.33 13.88
N LEU A 267 -5.03 11.12 13.96
CA LEU A 267 -5.76 9.89 13.65
C LEU A 267 -7.02 9.75 14.54
N SER A 268 -6.88 9.90 15.85
CA SER A 268 -7.99 9.76 16.81
C SER A 268 -9.01 10.90 16.72
N SER A 269 -8.57 12.16 16.75
CA SER A 269 -9.43 13.33 16.97
C SER A 269 -9.67 14.21 15.73
N GLY A 270 -8.95 13.95 14.63
CA GLY A 270 -9.01 14.76 13.41
C GLY A 270 -8.37 16.15 13.56
N GLN A 271 -7.66 16.42 14.64
CA GLN A 271 -6.97 17.69 14.85
C GLN A 271 -5.64 17.72 14.07
N GLY A 272 -5.50 18.69 13.17
CA GLY A 272 -4.30 18.91 12.38
C GLY A 272 -4.55 18.94 10.88
N THR A 273 -3.67 19.59 10.14
CA THR A 273 -3.72 19.65 8.67
C THR A 273 -2.74 18.66 8.07
N PRO A 274 -3.19 17.63 7.34
CA PRO A 274 -2.30 16.63 6.75
C PRO A 274 -1.49 17.24 5.59
N VAL A 275 -0.18 16.99 5.61
CA VAL A 275 0.77 17.44 4.59
C VAL A 275 1.70 16.30 4.19
N LEU A 276 2.27 16.40 2.99
CA LEU A 276 3.32 15.53 2.48
C LEU A 276 4.60 16.34 2.40
N ILE A 277 5.63 15.88 3.10
CA ILE A 277 6.99 16.41 3.03
C ILE A 277 7.88 15.20 2.82
N LEU A 278 8.38 15.07 1.60
CA LEU A 278 9.30 14.01 1.23
C LEU A 278 10.71 14.55 1.37
N ALA A 279 11.50 13.98 2.29
CA ALA A 279 12.88 14.41 2.52
C ALA A 279 13.77 13.98 1.32
N PRO A 280 14.84 14.73 1.00
CA PRO A 280 15.76 14.35 -0.05
C PRO A 280 16.39 13.00 0.28
N ARG A 281 16.64 12.18 -0.74
CA ARG A 281 17.62 11.10 -0.61
C ARG A 281 18.97 11.75 -0.30
N ASN A 282 19.52 11.51 0.89
CA ASN A 282 20.87 11.99 1.20
C ASN A 282 21.83 11.47 0.12
N SER A 283 22.50 12.40 -0.55
CA SER A 283 23.53 12.19 -1.56
C SER A 283 24.81 11.68 -0.89
N THR A 284 24.84 10.42 -0.48
CA THR A 284 26.09 9.77 -0.05
C THR A 284 26.65 8.78 -1.06
N ASP A 285 26.01 8.57 -2.21
CA ASP A 285 26.49 7.63 -3.25
C ASP A 285 26.50 8.21 -4.69
N ILE A 286 26.82 9.50 -4.86
CA ILE A 286 27.19 10.00 -6.20
C ILE A 286 28.55 10.67 -6.09
N ASP A 287 29.54 9.91 -6.53
CA ASP A 287 30.90 10.39 -6.75
C ASP A 287 30.88 11.53 -7.77
N VAL A 288 31.72 12.51 -7.50
CA VAL A 288 31.81 13.78 -8.20
C VAL A 288 32.24 13.52 -9.65
N THR A 289 31.41 13.91 -10.61
CA THR A 289 31.76 14.71 -11.81
C THR A 289 30.68 14.52 -12.87
N THR A 290 29.81 15.50 -13.12
CA THR A 290 29.58 15.97 -14.49
C THR A 290 28.97 17.38 -14.42
N GLU A 291 29.48 18.22 -15.30
CA GLU A 291 29.22 19.65 -15.42
C GLU A 291 27.75 19.95 -15.75
N ARG A 292 27.20 20.88 -14.96
CA ARG A 292 26.19 21.89 -15.29
C ARG A 292 25.53 21.76 -16.68
N SER A 293 24.36 21.12 -16.72
CA SER A 293 23.33 21.43 -17.72
C SER A 293 22.04 21.84 -17.00
N GLU A 294 21.41 22.88 -17.54
CA GLU A 294 20.22 23.52 -17.03
C GLU A 294 19.00 22.61 -17.24
N THR A 295 18.72 21.70 -16.31
CA THR A 295 17.43 20.99 -16.21
C THR A 295 16.97 20.91 -14.75
N GLU A 296 16.54 22.05 -14.20
CA GLU A 296 16.09 22.22 -12.81
C GLU A 296 14.71 21.60 -12.45
N ASP A 297 14.26 20.53 -13.13
CA ASP A 297 12.87 20.02 -12.97
C ASP A 297 12.74 18.65 -12.27
N PHE A 298 13.84 17.94 -11.99
CA PHE A 298 13.79 16.56 -11.47
C PHE A 298 14.37 16.36 -10.07
N ALA A 299 14.90 17.40 -9.44
CA ALA A 299 15.10 17.36 -8.00
C ALA A 299 13.71 17.29 -7.38
N LEU A 300 13.45 16.22 -6.61
CA LEU A 300 12.27 16.15 -5.79
C LEU A 300 12.36 17.28 -4.76
N ASN A 301 11.87 18.45 -5.14
CA ASN A 301 11.90 19.65 -4.33
C ASN A 301 11.26 19.30 -3.00
N ASN A 302 11.83 19.77 -1.90
CA ASN A 302 11.27 19.66 -0.54
C ASN A 302 9.95 20.45 -0.39
N ALA A 303 9.20 20.58 -1.47
CA ALA A 303 7.93 21.25 -1.58
C ALA A 303 6.94 20.53 -0.67
N LYS A 304 6.49 21.26 0.34
CA LYS A 304 5.40 20.84 1.20
C LYS A 304 4.11 20.83 0.39
N ILE A 305 3.50 19.65 0.26
CA ILE A 305 2.22 19.49 -0.43
C ILE A 305 1.11 19.32 0.60
N ARG A 306 0.10 20.19 0.56
CA ARG A 306 -1.11 20.04 1.37
C ARG A 306 -2.08 19.11 0.66
N LEU A 307 -2.78 18.25 1.40
CA LEU A 307 -3.81 17.38 0.81
C LEU A 307 -5.02 18.19 0.27
N SER A 308 -5.18 19.45 0.69
CA SER A 308 -6.12 20.39 0.08
C SER A 308 -5.79 20.71 -1.39
N ASN A 309 -4.59 20.37 -1.86
CA ASN A 309 -4.20 20.47 -3.27
C ASN A 309 -4.07 19.05 -3.85
N PRO A 310 -5.20 18.35 -4.11
CA PRO A 310 -5.18 16.93 -4.46
C PRO A 310 -4.41 16.64 -5.76
N ASN A 311 -4.36 17.57 -6.71
CA ASN A 311 -3.61 17.41 -7.96
C ASN A 311 -2.09 17.41 -7.75
N GLU A 312 -1.58 18.16 -6.77
CA GLU A 312 -0.16 18.16 -6.42
C GLU A 312 0.26 16.81 -5.81
N VAL A 313 -0.66 16.11 -5.13
CA VAL A 313 -0.41 14.75 -4.63
C VAL A 313 -0.21 13.76 -5.78
N LEU A 314 -1.04 13.85 -6.82
CA LEU A 314 -0.90 13.05 -8.04
C LEU A 314 0.41 13.37 -8.77
N LYS A 315 0.79 14.65 -8.83
CA LYS A 315 2.07 15.08 -9.39
C LYS A 315 3.25 14.49 -8.61
N MET A 316 3.26 14.59 -7.29
CA MET A 316 4.31 14.01 -6.43
C MET A 316 4.48 12.50 -6.64
N ALA A 317 3.38 11.76 -6.82
CA ALA A 317 3.45 10.33 -7.12
C ALA A 317 4.12 10.05 -8.48
N ARG A 318 3.85 10.87 -9.49
CA ARG A 318 4.49 10.77 -10.82
C ARG A 318 5.97 11.12 -10.75
N ASP A 319 6.32 12.15 -10.01
CA ASP A 319 7.71 12.56 -9.80
C ASP A 319 8.48 11.47 -9.03
N LEU A 320 7.83 10.83 -8.06
CA LEU A 320 8.37 9.69 -7.34
C LEU A 320 8.64 8.50 -8.27
N TYR A 321 7.72 8.16 -9.18
CA TYR A 321 8.01 7.18 -10.22
C TYR A 321 9.22 7.59 -11.04
N ARG A 322 9.24 8.82 -11.57
CA ARG A 322 10.31 9.22 -12.47
C ARG A 322 11.68 9.21 -11.79
N SER A 323 11.75 9.66 -10.55
CA SER A 323 12.98 9.69 -9.74
C SER A 323 13.56 8.30 -9.44
N ASN A 324 12.75 7.23 -9.50
CA ASN A 324 13.24 5.88 -9.28
C ASN A 324 13.94 5.27 -10.50
N PHE A 325 13.71 5.81 -11.71
CA PHE A 325 14.34 5.33 -12.95
C PHE A 325 15.43 6.33 -13.41
N PRO A 326 16.72 6.01 -13.22
CA PRO A 326 17.81 6.97 -13.41
C PRO A 326 18.05 7.34 -14.88
N ILE A 327 17.68 6.47 -15.81
CA ILE A 327 17.88 6.71 -17.25
C ILE A 327 16.71 7.58 -17.75
N LEU A 328 17.02 8.84 -18.05
CA LEU A 328 16.00 9.83 -18.44
C LEU A 328 15.47 9.64 -19.87
N GLU A 329 16.29 9.04 -20.73
CA GLU A 329 16.01 8.84 -22.15
C GLU A 329 15.18 7.58 -22.43
N GLU A 330 15.20 6.62 -21.51
CA GLU A 330 14.42 5.39 -21.63
C GLU A 330 12.97 5.60 -21.18
N PRO A 331 12.01 4.97 -21.87
CA PRO A 331 10.62 4.96 -21.44
C PRO A 331 10.49 4.23 -20.11
N LEU A 332 9.52 4.66 -19.30
CA LEU A 332 9.19 3.98 -18.06
C LEU A 332 8.62 2.57 -18.37
N PRO A 333 8.74 1.59 -17.45
CA PRO A 333 8.06 0.32 -17.62
C PRO A 333 6.56 0.51 -17.90
N PRO A 334 5.93 -0.31 -18.76
CA PRO A 334 4.57 -0.03 -19.26
C PRO A 334 3.53 0.22 -18.18
N LEU A 335 3.58 -0.52 -17.06
CA LEU A 335 2.64 -0.32 -15.94
C LEU A 335 2.88 1.01 -15.22
N VAL A 336 4.15 1.39 -15.03
CA VAL A 336 4.55 2.67 -14.39
C VAL A 336 4.08 3.83 -15.25
N GLU A 337 4.32 3.76 -16.55
CA GLU A 337 3.87 4.78 -17.51
C GLU A 337 2.35 4.90 -17.52
N ASN A 338 1.62 3.78 -17.58
CA ASN A 338 0.16 3.76 -17.56
C ASN A 338 -0.42 4.37 -16.28
N CYS A 339 0.11 4.02 -15.10
CA CYS A 339 -0.32 4.64 -13.85
C CYS A 339 0.02 6.15 -13.79
N SER A 340 1.18 6.55 -14.32
CA SER A 340 1.57 7.96 -14.41
C SER A 340 0.63 8.76 -15.31
N ASN A 341 0.27 8.21 -16.47
CA ASN A 341 -0.68 8.81 -17.40
C ASN A 341 -2.08 8.91 -16.78
N LEU A 342 -2.55 7.85 -16.12
CA LEU A 342 -3.84 7.87 -15.43
C LEU A 342 -3.91 8.95 -14.36
N MET A 343 -2.85 9.13 -13.57
CA MET A 343 -2.77 10.22 -12.58
C MET A 343 -2.72 11.60 -13.22
N ARG A 344 -2.06 11.75 -14.36
CA ARG A 344 -2.08 13.00 -15.14
C ARG A 344 -3.49 13.32 -15.63
N ASP A 345 -4.19 12.35 -16.19
CA ASP A 345 -5.54 12.54 -16.73
C ASP A 345 -6.54 12.88 -15.61
N LEU A 346 -6.39 12.26 -14.43
CA LEU A 346 -7.17 12.60 -13.25
C LEU A 346 -6.93 14.03 -12.74
N SER A 347 -5.69 14.54 -12.84
CA SER A 347 -5.38 15.91 -12.44
C SER A 347 -6.03 16.97 -13.34
N CYS A 348 -6.48 16.59 -14.54
CA CYS A 348 -7.19 17.44 -15.49
C CYS A 348 -8.72 17.44 -15.28
N VAL A 349 -9.25 16.62 -14.37
CA VAL A 349 -10.70 16.51 -14.14
C VAL A 349 -11.23 17.79 -13.49
N PRO A 350 -12.29 18.43 -14.05
CA PRO A 350 -12.84 19.66 -13.49
C PRO A 350 -13.37 19.49 -12.06
N GLU A 351 -13.09 20.46 -11.18
CA GLU A 351 -13.58 20.45 -9.80
C GLU A 351 -15.11 20.46 -9.67
N SER A 352 -15.81 20.92 -10.71
CA SER A 352 -17.28 20.90 -10.77
C SER A 352 -17.86 19.49 -10.65
N ARG A 353 -17.11 18.45 -11.02
CA ARG A 353 -17.51 17.04 -10.85
C ARG A 353 -17.67 16.65 -9.38
N PHE A 354 -16.95 17.32 -8.49
CA PHE A 354 -16.93 17.04 -7.05
C PHE A 354 -17.77 18.05 -6.25
N SER A 355 -18.34 19.05 -6.92
CA SER A 355 -19.26 20.02 -6.32
C SER A 355 -20.69 19.54 -6.49
N ARG A 356 -21.51 19.63 -5.44
CA ARG A 356 -22.96 19.45 -5.57
C ARG A 356 -23.50 20.54 -6.50
N CYS A 357 -23.82 20.19 -7.74
CA CYS A 357 -24.77 20.99 -8.50
C CYS A 357 -26.12 20.83 -7.80
N THR A 358 -26.55 21.83 -7.06
CA THR A 358 -27.98 22.03 -6.81
C THR A 358 -28.62 22.13 -8.18
N SER A 359 -29.33 21.08 -8.60
CA SER A 359 -30.22 21.15 -9.75
C SER A 359 -31.07 22.42 -9.59
N PRO A 360 -31.23 23.27 -10.62
CA PRO A 360 -32.23 24.31 -10.55
C PRO A 360 -33.57 23.59 -10.40
N THR A 361 -34.21 23.76 -9.25
CA THR A 361 -35.64 23.47 -9.13
C THR A 361 -36.34 24.37 -10.14
N GLU A 362 -36.75 23.79 -11.27
CA GLU A 362 -37.75 24.41 -12.14
C GLU A 362 -38.99 24.67 -11.28
N LYS A 363 -39.41 25.94 -11.26
CA LYS A 363 -40.65 26.41 -10.64
C LYS A 363 -41.82 26.22 -11.58
#